data_AF-A0A2V4DAD3-F1
#
_entry.id   AF-A0A2V4DAD3-F1
#
_cell.length_a   1.000
_cell.length_b   1.000
_cell.length_c   1.000
_cell.angle_alpha   90.00
_cell.angle_beta   90.00
_cell.angle_gamma   90.00
#
_symmetry.space_group_name_H-M   'P 1'
#
loop_
_entity.id
_entity.type
_entity.pdbx_description
1 polymer ?
#
loop_
_entity_poly.entity_id
_entity_poly.type
_entity_poly.pdbx_seq_one_letter_code
_entity_poly.pdbx_strand_id
1 'polypeptide(L)'
;HEECEMIVIDEIGKFAVESEAFVAAVRLALEVDKPTILALHKKSRHPLLQDIRRRDDARILEVTPVNRALLPYKIHKLMHETY
;
A
#
# COMPACT_ATOMS: atom_id res chain seq x y z
N HIS A 1 -26.49 2.02 0.44
CA HIS A 1 -25.27 2.10 1.26
C HIS A 1 -24.11 2.02 0.29
N GLU A 2 -23.24 3.02 0.25
CA GLU A 2 -22.01 2.94 -0.57
C GLU A 2 -21.03 2.04 0.17
N GLU A 3 -20.88 0.80 -0.30
CA GLU A 3 -19.81 -0.07 0.16
C GLU A 3 -18.50 0.39 -0.49
N CYS A 4 -17.49 0.72 0.32
CA CYS A 4 -16.18 1.07 -0.23
C CYS A 4 -15.57 -0.15 -0.94
N GLU A 5 -15.17 0.04 -2.20
CA GLU A 5 -14.61 -1.02 -3.07
C GLU A 5 -13.12 -1.25 -2.83
N MET A 6 -12.39 -0.28 -2.27
CA MET A 6 -10.95 -0.37 -2.06
C MET A 6 -10.45 0.42 -0.85
N ILE A 7 -9.22 0.13 -0.42
CA ILE A 7 -8.50 0.84 0.63
C ILE A 7 -7.30 1.57 0.02
N VAL A 8 -7.07 2.83 0.39
CA VAL A 8 -5.91 3.61 -0.04
C VAL A 8 -5.20 4.18 1.18
N ILE A 9 -3.89 3.96 1.27
CA ILE A 9 -3.01 4.51 2.29
C ILE A 9 -1.85 5.24 1.59
N ASP A 10 -1.94 6.56 1.52
CA ASP A 10 -1.04 7.40 0.70
C ASP A 10 0.38 7.51 1.26
N GLU A 11 0.63 7.20 2.54
CA GLU A 11 2.00 7.09 3.03
C GLU A 11 2.09 6.25 4.30
N ILE A 12 2.97 5.24 4.27
CA ILE A 12 3.46 4.52 5.44
C ILE A 12 4.96 4.80 5.53
N GLY A 13 5.29 5.83 6.30
CA GLY A 13 6.64 6.36 6.45
C GLY A 13 7.10 6.43 7.90
N LYS A 14 8.32 6.94 8.12
CA LYS A 14 8.97 7.00 9.44
C LYS A 14 8.07 7.64 10.50
N PHE A 15 7.41 8.76 10.20
CA PHE A 15 6.60 9.49 11.18
C PHE A 15 5.26 8.82 11.48
N ALA A 16 4.63 8.22 10.46
CA ALA A 16 3.33 7.59 10.63
C ALA A 16 3.42 6.36 11.56
N VAL A 17 4.51 5.60 11.46
CA VAL A 17 4.72 4.38 12.25
C VAL A 17 5.13 4.62 13.71
N GLU A 18 5.38 5.87 14.13
CA GLU A 18 5.56 6.20 15.55
C GLU A 18 4.22 6.18 16.32
N SER A 19 3.09 6.18 15.60
CA SER A 19 1.76 6.03 16.19
C SER A 19 1.34 4.57 16.20
N GLU A 20 1.29 3.97 17.39
CA GLU A 20 0.80 2.60 17.58
C GLU A 20 -0.63 2.41 17.05
N ALA A 21 -1.49 3.42 17.22
CA ALA A 21 -2.85 3.38 16.68
C ALA A 21 -2.86 3.33 15.15
N PHE A 22 -1.97 4.08 14.49
CA PHE A 22 -1.80 4.01 13.04
C PHE A 22 -1.28 2.65 12.59
N VAL A 23 -0.27 2.10 13.28
CA VAL A 23 0.27 0.77 12.99
C VAL A 23 -0.82 -0.30 13.12
N ALA A 24 -1.62 -0.25 14.17
CA ALA A 24 -2.74 -1.17 14.39
C ALA A 24 -3.81 -1.05 13.28
N ALA A 25 -4.18 0.18 12.90
CA ALA A 25 -5.14 0.42 11.82
C ALA A 25 -4.64 -0.10 10.46
N VAL A 26 -3.36 0.12 10.12
CA VAL A 26 -2.76 -0.43 8.91
C VAL A 26 -2.79 -1.96 8.94
N ARG A 27 -2.42 -2.58 10.06
CA ARG A 27 -2.46 -4.05 10.17
C ARG A 27 -3.87 -4.58 9.96
N LEU A 28 -4.88 -3.97 10.59
CA LEU A 28 -6.28 -4.36 10.39
C LEU A 28 -6.73 -4.17 8.93
N ALA A 29 -6.35 -3.07 8.29
CA ALA A 29 -6.68 -2.82 6.89
C ALA A 29 -6.12 -3.89 5.94
N LEU A 30 -4.93 -4.43 6.23
CA LEU A 30 -4.28 -5.47 5.43
C LEU A 30 -4.87 -6.88 5.61
N GLU A 31 -5.72 -7.07 6.61
CA GLU A 31 -6.49 -8.32 6.83
C GLU A 31 -7.88 -8.26 6.20
N VAL A 32 -8.31 -7.09 5.72
CA VAL A 32 -9.58 -6.95 5.00
C VAL A 32 -9.40 -7.52 3.59
N ASP A 33 -10.31 -8.40 3.18
CA ASP A 33 -10.39 -8.92 1.81
C ASP A 33 -10.92 -7.85 0.84
N LYS A 34 -10.11 -6.79 0.67
CA LYS A 34 -10.37 -5.69 -0.25
C LYS A 34 -9.10 -5.28 -0.98
N PRO A 35 -9.22 -4.90 -2.26
CA PRO A 35 -8.13 -4.30 -2.99
C PRO A 35 -7.52 -3.12 -2.21
N THR A 36 -6.19 -3.12 -2.06
CA THR A 36 -5.50 -2.12 -1.24
C THR A 36 -4.31 -1.52 -1.99
N ILE A 37 -4.25 -0.19 -2.04
CA ILE A 37 -3.11 0.58 -2.57
C ILE A 37 -2.38 1.24 -1.41
N LEU A 38 -1.05 1.07 -1.38
CA LEU A 38 -0.18 1.62 -0.35
C LEU A 38 0.96 2.39 -1.00
N ALA A 39 1.27 3.58 -0.49
CA ALA A 39 2.55 4.23 -0.74
C ALA A 39 3.48 4.02 0.47
N LEU A 40 4.69 3.54 0.19
CA LEU A 40 5.64 3.09 1.20
C LEU A 40 6.94 3.88 1.11
N HIS A 41 7.44 4.35 2.26
CA HIS A 41 8.74 5.00 2.29
C HIS A 41 9.87 4.01 1.94
N LYS A 42 10.48 4.18 0.75
CA LYS A 42 11.46 3.26 0.14
C LYS A 42 12.56 2.75 1.09
N LYS A 43 13.13 3.63 1.93
CA LYS A 43 14.29 3.30 2.78
C LYS A 43 13.94 2.96 4.22
N SER A 44 12.66 2.95 4.61
CA SER A 44 12.29 2.65 5.99
C SER A 44 12.55 1.17 6.32
N ARG A 45 13.14 0.95 7.49
CA ARG A 45 13.45 -0.36 8.08
C ARG A 45 12.48 -0.78 9.17
N HIS A 46 11.43 0.01 9.40
CA HIS A 46 10.44 -0.31 10.43
C HIS A 46 9.77 -1.66 10.13
N PRO A 47 9.56 -2.54 11.13
CA PRO A 47 9.03 -3.89 10.94
C PRO A 47 7.77 -3.94 10.08
N LEU A 48 6.79 -3.04 10.31
CA LEU A 48 5.55 -2.96 9.51
C LEU A 48 5.80 -2.91 8.00
N LEU A 49 6.71 -2.04 7.52
CA LEU A 49 6.97 -1.94 6.08
C LEU A 49 7.74 -3.16 5.55
N GLN A 50 8.55 -3.79 6.40
CA GLN A 50 9.26 -5.00 6.04
C GLN A 50 8.29 -6.18 5.92
N ASP A 51 7.29 -6.25 6.79
CA ASP A 51 6.20 -7.22 6.72
C ASP A 51 5.40 -7.03 5.42
N ILE A 52 4.96 -5.80 5.13
CA ILE A 52 4.20 -5.47 3.91
C ILE A 52 4.97 -5.85 2.64
N ARG A 53 6.28 -5.58 2.58
CA ARG A 53 7.13 -5.91 1.40
C ARG A 53 7.33 -7.40 1.17
N ARG A 54 7.12 -8.23 2.20
CA ARG A 54 7.31 -9.70 2.13
C ARG A 54 6.02 -10.46 1.88
N ARG A 55 4.87 -9.78 1.81
CA ARG A 55 3.61 -10.47 1.53
C ARG A 55 3.61 -11.02 0.10
N ASP A 56 3.20 -12.27 -0.04
CA ASP A 56 3.13 -12.95 -1.34
C ASP A 56 1.96 -12.45 -2.21
N ASP A 57 0.97 -11.80 -1.59
CA ASP A 57 -0.21 -11.21 -2.25
C ASP A 57 0.01 -9.76 -2.71
N ALA A 58 1.18 -9.17 -2.45
CA ALA A 58 1.48 -7.77 -2.77
C ALA A 58 2.31 -7.63 -4.06
N ARG A 59 1.96 -6.63 -4.89
CA ARG A 59 2.78 -6.19 -6.02
C ARG A 59 3.52 -4.89 -5.67
N ILE A 60 4.85 -4.97 -5.51
CA ILE A 60 5.67 -3.79 -5.23
C ILE A 60 6.08 -3.10 -6.54
N LEU A 61 5.68 -1.84 -6.70
CA LEU A 61 6.06 -0.98 -7.82
C LEU A 61 7.02 0.10 -7.34
N GLU A 62 8.31 -0.02 -7.67
CA GLU A 62 9.27 1.04 -7.37
C GLU A 62 9.04 2.24 -8.30
N VAL A 63 8.80 3.42 -7.70
CA VAL A 63 8.70 4.68 -8.42
C VAL A 63 10.10 5.18 -8.77
N THR A 64 10.31 5.47 -10.05
CA THR A 64 11.53 6.07 -10.60
C THR A 64 11.17 7.28 -11.47
N PRO A 65 12.11 8.20 -11.74
CA PRO A 65 11.86 9.32 -12.66
C PRO A 65 11.35 8.88 -14.04
N VAL A 66 11.76 7.70 -14.50
CA VAL A 66 11.41 7.16 -15.82
C VAL A 66 9.98 6.63 -15.87
N ASN A 67 9.51 5.97 -14.80
CA ASN A 67 8.20 5.29 -14.81
C ASN A 67 7.07 6.07 -14.14
N ARG A 68 7.36 7.15 -13.39
CA ARG A 68 6.36 7.87 -12.56
C ARG A 68 5.11 8.29 -13.31
N ALA A 69 5.24 8.70 -14.57
CA ALA A 69 4.11 9.15 -15.39
C ALA A 69 3.23 7.99 -15.89
N LEU A 70 3.79 6.78 -15.95
CA LEU A 70 3.11 5.58 -16.43
C LEU A 70 2.48 4.75 -15.30
N LEU A 71 2.99 4.89 -14.07
CA LEU A 71 2.51 4.12 -12.93
C LEU A 71 1.01 4.28 -12.65
N PRO A 72 0.39 5.47 -12.74
CA PRO A 72 -1.06 5.60 -12.54
C PRO A 72 -1.87 4.70 -13.47
N TYR A 73 -1.54 4.67 -14.77
CA TYR A 73 -2.20 3.81 -15.75
C TYR A 73 -1.97 2.32 -15.48
N LYS A 74 -0.74 1.96 -15.10
CA LYS A 74 -0.40 0.58 -14.75
C LYS A 74 -1.17 0.11 -13.51
N ILE A 75 -1.22 0.94 -12.47
CA ILE A 75 -1.93 0.67 -11.23
C ILE A 75 -3.42 0.50 -11.53
N HIS A 76 -4.04 1.46 -12.22
CA HIS A 76 -5.44 1.38 -12.61
C HIS A 76 -5.76 0.07 -13.35
N LYS A 77 -4.94 -0.32 -14.32
CA LYS A 77 -5.10 -1.59 -15.04
C LYS A 77 -5.03 -2.81 -14.09
N LEU A 78 -4.04 -2.85 -13.19
CA LEU A 78 -3.88 -3.94 -12.23
C LEU A 78 -5.06 -4.10 -11.28
N MET A 79 -5.67 -2.98 -10.87
CA MET A 79 -6.82 -2.98 -9.96
C MET A 79 -8.06 -3.59 -10.62
N HIS A 80 -8.27 -3.38 -11.92
CA HIS A 80 -9.41 -3.94 -12.67
C HIS A 80 -9.20 -5.37 -13.20
N GLU A 81 -7.96 -5.83 -13.34
CA GLU A 81 -7.68 -7.20 -13.81
C GLU A 81 -7.67 -8.24 -12.68
N THR A 82 -7.54 -7.78 -11.43
CA THR A 82 -7.37 -8.65 -10.25
C THR A 82 -8.67 -8.80 -9.45
N TYR A 83 -9.64 -7.90 -9.63
CA TYR A 83 -10.92 -7.83 -8.94
C TYR A 83 -12.02 -7.46 -9.93
#